data_AF-A0A4Q5NLK7-F1
#
_entry.id   AF-A0A4Q5NLK7-F1
#
_cell.length_a   1.000
_cell.length_b   1.000
_cell.length_c   1.000
_cell.angle_alpha   90.00
_cell.angle_beta   90.00
_cell.angle_gamma   90.00
#
_symmetry.space_group_name_H-M   'P 1'
#
loop_
_entity.id
_entity.type
_entity.pdbx_description
1 polymer ?
#
loop_
_entity_poly.entity_id
_entity_poly.type
_entity_poly.pdbx_seq_one_letter_code
_entity_poly.pdbx_strand_id
1 'polypeptide(L)'
;MNSLHSPKFKSLSAFAVLSYVAGPLLVPQVQAAEPTSPKIVPPTVLGKNPRNAETPPSPQDALNFLKLDKVRQLCAQTIALKVENASADAVVAQVRRVLSTGKTPSKIPIEVRRVKPINLTFNSKNSTVAKVLTSTARLGAAQLWIFGDHLLLAPAEALTPAEKESQNKGFAIEGSSSELLAQSQKRLAYSSFIANELKDLKPDADDLKGRETRGARSIGPLLANTTFSQLSPDAQAMLQELLNLTANGLSSSHLPGTSNLSFSANTPVEIIGATTGNGPSNQLEIVLAGSNKSEWTFSWGLDGTSTSIRGTTPGPTRPTQPSPPKGGLPLDLSADKS
;
A
#
# COMPACT_ATOMS: atom_id res chain seq x y z
N MET A 1 31.27 24.38 -41.76
CA MET A 1 32.33 23.38 -41.50
C MET A 1 32.90 23.66 -40.13
N ASN A 2 32.58 22.84 -39.13
CA ASN A 2 33.35 22.68 -37.88
C ASN A 2 32.86 21.40 -37.19
N SER A 3 33.82 20.52 -36.96
CA SER A 3 33.69 19.15 -36.46
C SER A 3 34.01 19.13 -34.96
N LEU A 4 33.11 18.57 -34.14
CA LEU A 4 33.37 18.20 -32.74
C LEU A 4 32.87 16.76 -32.53
N HIS A 5 33.73 15.75 -32.64
CA HIS A 5 34.47 15.10 -31.55
C HIS A 5 33.58 14.53 -30.42
N SER A 6 33.22 13.25 -30.57
CA SER A 6 32.63 12.41 -29.52
C SER A 6 33.74 11.68 -28.74
N PRO A 7 33.72 11.68 -27.39
CA PRO A 7 34.65 10.87 -26.61
C PRO A 7 34.16 9.42 -26.45
N LYS A 8 35.09 8.49 -26.69
CA LYS A 8 34.97 7.04 -26.47
C LYS A 8 35.07 6.74 -24.97
N PHE A 9 34.08 6.07 -24.39
CA PHE A 9 34.21 5.45 -23.06
C PHE A 9 34.84 4.07 -23.17
N LYS A 10 35.93 3.87 -22.43
CA LYS A 10 36.68 2.62 -22.31
C LYS A 10 35.99 1.69 -21.32
N SER A 11 35.77 0.46 -21.77
CA SER A 11 35.37 -0.70 -20.97
C SER A 11 36.49 -1.12 -20.03
N LEU A 12 36.20 -1.32 -18.75
CA LEU A 12 37.09 -1.92 -17.77
C LEU A 12 36.47 -3.22 -17.27
N SER A 13 37.01 -4.33 -17.76
CA SER A 13 36.80 -5.68 -17.24
C SER A 13 37.49 -5.84 -15.89
N ALA A 14 36.74 -6.24 -14.87
CA ALA A 14 37.30 -6.70 -13.60
C ALA A 14 37.41 -8.23 -13.61
N PHE A 15 38.64 -8.72 -13.52
CA PHE A 15 39.00 -10.12 -13.30
C PHE A 15 38.62 -10.53 -11.87
N ALA A 16 37.83 -11.59 -11.73
CA ALA A 16 37.66 -12.31 -10.47
C ALA A 16 38.69 -13.45 -10.39
N VAL A 17 39.60 -13.36 -9.42
CA VAL A 17 40.54 -14.43 -9.09
C VAL A 17 39.92 -15.26 -7.96
N LEU A 18 39.58 -16.51 -8.28
CA LEU A 18 39.27 -17.56 -7.31
C LEU A 18 40.56 -17.98 -6.61
N SER A 19 40.58 -17.91 -5.28
CA SER A 19 41.59 -18.58 -4.46
C SER A 19 40.92 -19.66 -3.61
N TYR A 20 41.14 -20.91 -4.02
CA TYR A 20 40.90 -22.12 -3.24
C TYR A 20 41.91 -22.19 -2.10
N VAL A 21 41.46 -22.37 -0.87
CA VAL A 21 42.31 -22.84 0.23
C VAL A 21 41.68 -24.10 0.80
N ALA A 22 42.33 -25.22 0.52
CA ALA A 22 42.11 -26.51 1.15
C ALA A 22 42.77 -26.52 2.53
N GLY A 23 42.07 -27.03 3.53
CA GLY A 23 42.59 -27.24 4.89
C GLY A 23 41.89 -28.44 5.55
N PRO A 24 42.60 -29.19 6.42
CA PRO A 24 42.46 -30.65 6.52
C PRO A 24 41.33 -31.17 7.40
N LEU A 25 40.91 -32.39 7.04
CA LEU A 25 40.08 -33.33 7.78
C LEU A 25 40.61 -33.58 9.20
N LEU A 26 39.78 -33.26 10.20
CA LEU A 26 39.89 -33.80 11.55
C LEU A 26 38.68 -34.70 11.80
N VAL A 27 38.96 -35.99 11.93
CA VAL A 27 38.06 -37.07 12.29
C VAL A 27 37.84 -37.05 13.80
N PRO A 28 36.61 -36.91 14.31
CA PRO A 28 36.33 -37.19 15.72
C PRO A 28 36.04 -38.68 15.92
N GLN A 29 36.76 -39.23 16.89
CA GLN A 29 36.62 -40.56 17.46
C GLN A 29 35.18 -40.88 17.89
N VAL A 30 34.70 -42.05 17.48
CA VAL A 30 33.46 -42.68 17.97
C VAL A 30 33.72 -43.22 19.37
N GLN A 31 33.13 -42.59 20.39
CA GLN A 31 32.91 -43.23 21.69
C GLN A 31 31.50 -43.82 21.70
N ALA A 32 31.44 -45.14 21.84
CA ALA A 32 30.21 -45.90 22.02
C ALA A 32 29.59 -45.56 23.38
N ALA A 33 28.34 -45.11 23.36
CA ALA A 33 27.47 -45.01 24.53
C ALA A 33 26.21 -45.86 24.27
N GLU A 34 25.76 -46.55 25.32
CA GLU A 34 24.68 -47.54 25.35
C GLU A 34 23.33 -47.07 24.75
N PRO A 35 22.51 -47.99 24.21
CA PRO A 35 21.21 -47.67 23.65
C PRO A 35 20.21 -47.35 24.77
N THR A 36 20.04 -46.08 25.09
CA THR A 36 18.90 -45.61 25.89
C THR A 36 17.73 -45.32 24.96
N SER A 37 16.59 -45.96 25.21
CA SER A 37 15.33 -45.84 24.47
C SER A 37 14.98 -44.38 24.16
N PRO A 38 14.52 -44.05 22.93
CA PRO A 38 14.20 -42.68 22.56
C PRO A 38 12.98 -42.21 23.34
N LYS A 39 13.21 -41.36 24.35
CA LYS A 39 12.16 -40.50 24.90
C LYS A 39 11.80 -39.51 23.82
N ILE A 40 10.57 -39.61 23.30
CA ILE A 40 9.99 -38.66 22.35
C ILE A 40 9.99 -37.28 23.03
N VAL A 41 10.99 -36.48 22.70
CA VAL A 41 10.98 -35.05 23.01
C VAL A 41 10.16 -34.40 21.90
N PRO A 42 9.06 -33.69 22.20
CA PRO A 42 8.29 -32.98 21.18
C PRO A 42 9.24 -32.06 20.41
N PRO A 43 9.07 -31.89 19.09
CA PRO A 43 9.98 -31.08 18.29
C PRO A 43 10.04 -29.67 18.88
N THR A 44 11.20 -29.32 19.41
CA THR A 44 11.56 -27.97 19.78
C THR A 44 11.35 -27.11 18.56
N VAL A 45 10.28 -26.31 18.60
CA VAL A 45 9.94 -25.31 17.59
C VAL A 45 11.20 -24.47 17.39
N LEU A 46 11.82 -24.61 16.21
CA LEU A 46 12.95 -23.79 15.80
C LEU A 46 12.56 -22.34 16.05
N GLY A 47 13.36 -21.68 16.89
CA GLY A 47 13.13 -20.31 17.32
C GLY A 47 12.83 -19.43 16.12
N LYS A 48 11.61 -18.87 16.11
CA LYS A 48 11.34 -17.64 15.40
C LYS A 48 12.44 -16.68 15.83
N ASN A 49 13.30 -16.28 14.89
CA ASN A 49 14.06 -15.06 15.07
C ASN A 49 13.05 -14.00 15.53
N PRO A 50 13.26 -13.32 16.67
CA PRO A 50 12.46 -12.17 17.02
C PRO A 50 12.86 -11.09 16.01
N ARG A 51 12.25 -11.15 14.83
CA ARG A 51 12.02 -9.99 13.99
C ARG A 51 11.38 -9.02 14.96
N ASN A 52 12.11 -7.95 15.30
CA ASN A 52 11.78 -6.97 16.35
C ASN A 52 10.28 -6.99 16.60
N ALA A 53 9.88 -7.35 17.84
CA ALA A 53 8.49 -7.27 18.26
C ALA A 53 8.08 -5.79 18.24
N GLU A 54 7.91 -5.24 17.04
CA GLU A 54 7.17 -4.03 16.81
C GLU A 54 5.79 -4.34 17.37
N THR A 55 5.46 -3.62 18.42
CA THR A 55 4.16 -3.66 19.04
C THR A 55 3.12 -3.57 17.92
N PRO A 56 2.15 -4.50 17.84
CA PRO A 56 1.14 -4.44 16.81
C PRO A 56 0.48 -3.05 16.83
N PRO A 57 0.26 -2.42 15.66
CA PRO A 57 -0.26 -1.06 15.61
C PRO A 57 -1.61 -1.02 16.31
N SER A 58 -1.76 -0.04 17.19
CA SER A 58 -2.99 0.19 17.91
C SER A 58 -4.07 0.75 16.97
N PRO A 59 -5.36 0.62 17.29
CA PRO A 59 -6.42 1.31 16.55
C PRO A 59 -6.19 2.84 16.45
N GLN A 60 -5.53 3.42 17.45
CA GLN A 60 -5.17 4.83 17.45
C GLN A 60 -4.13 5.17 16.37
N ASP A 61 -3.22 4.23 16.04
CA ASP A 61 -2.23 4.42 14.98
C ASP A 61 -2.90 4.50 13.61
N ALA A 62 -3.99 3.75 13.38
CA ALA A 62 -4.79 3.85 12.16
C ALA A 62 -5.39 5.25 12.01
N LEU A 63 -5.98 5.80 13.07
CA LEU A 63 -6.51 7.17 13.05
C LEU A 63 -5.39 8.21 12.85
N ASN A 64 -4.21 7.99 13.42
CA ASN A 64 -3.06 8.87 13.24
C ASN A 64 -2.53 8.85 11.80
N PHE A 65 -2.47 7.68 11.16
CA PHE A 65 -2.14 7.57 9.73
C PHE A 65 -3.20 8.27 8.86
N LEU A 66 -4.49 8.12 9.18
CA LEU A 66 -5.56 8.78 8.42
C LEU A 66 -5.47 10.31 8.52
N LYS A 67 -5.17 10.84 9.71
CA LYS A 67 -4.88 12.26 9.91
C LYS A 67 -3.67 12.72 9.08
N LEU A 68 -2.59 11.95 9.10
CA LEU A 68 -1.39 12.21 8.32
C LEU A 68 -1.66 12.27 6.81
N ASP A 69 -2.51 11.39 6.28
CA ASP A 69 -2.86 11.41 4.87
C ASP A 69 -3.61 12.67 4.47
N LYS A 70 -4.51 13.18 5.33
CA LYS A 70 -5.16 14.49 5.10
C LYS A 70 -4.12 15.61 5.00
N VAL A 71 -3.10 15.58 5.85
CA VAL A 71 -2.00 16.56 5.79
C VAL A 71 -1.17 16.38 4.52
N ARG A 72 -0.89 15.14 4.09
CA ARG A 72 -0.19 14.86 2.83
C ARG A 72 -0.96 15.33 1.60
N GLN A 73 -2.28 15.16 1.58
CA GLN A 73 -3.13 15.68 0.51
C GLN A 73 -3.04 17.21 0.42
N LEU A 74 -3.02 17.91 1.56
CA LEU A 74 -2.76 19.34 1.60
C LEU A 74 -1.37 19.69 1.07
N CYS A 75 -0.35 18.93 1.45
CA CYS A 75 1.02 19.08 0.96
C CYS A 75 1.12 18.92 -0.58
N ALA A 76 0.29 18.05 -1.17
CA ALA A 76 0.21 17.85 -2.61
C ALA A 76 -0.56 18.95 -3.37
N GLN A 77 -1.33 19.78 -2.66
CA GLN A 77 -2.11 20.85 -3.29
C GLN A 77 -1.21 21.86 -4.01
N THR A 78 -1.57 22.19 -5.25
CA THR A 78 -0.87 23.20 -6.05
C THR A 78 -1.33 24.60 -5.68
N ILE A 79 -0.38 25.50 -5.46
CA ILE A 79 -0.59 26.89 -5.13
C ILE A 79 0.17 27.80 -6.10
N ALA A 80 -0.43 28.97 -6.36
CA ALA A 80 0.25 30.10 -6.97
C ALA A 80 0.73 31.02 -5.85
N LEU A 81 2.03 31.27 -5.79
CA LEU A 81 2.67 32.08 -4.77
C LEU A 81 3.60 33.10 -5.41
N LYS A 82 3.36 34.36 -5.12
CA LYS A 82 4.28 35.46 -5.40
C LYS A 82 4.61 36.19 -4.11
N VAL A 83 5.87 36.14 -3.70
CA VAL A 83 6.42 36.84 -2.54
C VAL A 83 7.80 37.36 -2.90
N GLU A 84 8.13 38.57 -2.44
CA GLU A 84 9.38 39.26 -2.74
C GLU A 84 10.03 39.66 -1.42
N ASN A 85 11.32 39.32 -1.25
CA ASN A 85 12.12 39.65 -0.06
C ASN A 85 11.40 39.33 1.27
N ALA A 86 10.83 38.13 1.38
CA ALA A 86 10.02 37.70 2.52
C ALA A 86 10.81 36.78 3.47
N SER A 87 10.59 36.91 4.78
CA SER A 87 11.10 35.95 5.77
C SER A 87 10.40 34.59 5.65
N ALA A 88 10.97 33.55 6.26
CA ALA A 88 10.33 32.22 6.31
C ALA A 88 8.90 32.28 6.89
N ASP A 89 8.69 33.03 7.97
CA ASP A 89 7.37 33.26 8.57
C ASP A 89 6.40 33.96 7.61
N ALA A 90 6.88 34.96 6.87
CA ALA A 90 6.05 35.66 5.89
C ALA A 90 5.65 34.75 4.71
N VAL A 91 6.56 33.88 4.25
CA VAL A 91 6.24 32.86 3.24
C VAL A 91 5.15 31.91 3.78
N VAL A 92 5.31 31.42 5.01
CA VAL A 92 4.33 30.52 5.66
C VAL A 92 2.97 31.21 5.84
N ALA A 93 2.95 32.48 6.26
CA ALA A 93 1.73 33.26 6.40
C ALA A 93 1.00 33.39 5.05
N GLN A 94 1.74 33.62 3.96
CA GLN A 94 1.14 33.69 2.63
C GLN A 94 0.62 32.33 2.15
N VAL A 95 1.34 31.24 2.41
CA VAL A 95 0.86 29.88 2.13
C VAL A 95 -0.44 29.58 2.89
N ARG A 96 -0.49 29.89 4.20
CA ARG A 96 -1.70 29.75 5.02
C ARG A 96 -2.86 30.55 4.43
N ARG A 97 -2.63 31.80 4.03
CA ARG A 97 -3.66 32.65 3.39
C ARG A 97 -4.21 32.04 2.11
N VAL A 98 -3.34 31.51 1.25
CA VAL A 98 -3.76 30.85 -0.01
C VAL A 98 -4.56 29.59 0.30
N LEU A 99 -4.15 28.80 1.29
CA LEU A 99 -4.86 27.59 1.70
C LEU A 99 -6.23 27.89 2.31
N SER A 100 -6.37 28.96 3.10
CA SER A 100 -7.65 29.35 3.69
C SER A 100 -8.67 29.89 2.67
N THR A 101 -8.21 30.39 1.52
CA THR A 101 -9.06 31.01 0.48
C THR A 101 -9.20 30.14 -0.78
N GLY A 102 -8.55 28.98 -0.80
CA GLY A 102 -8.57 28.05 -1.93
C GLY A 102 -9.85 27.23 -2.05
N LYS A 103 -9.92 26.40 -3.10
CA LYS A 103 -11.06 25.49 -3.36
C LYS A 103 -11.34 24.53 -2.21
N THR A 104 -10.28 24.09 -1.53
CA THR A 104 -10.32 23.20 -0.37
C THR A 104 -9.70 23.93 0.81
N PRO A 105 -10.48 24.71 1.58
CA PRO A 105 -9.97 25.46 2.71
C PRO A 105 -9.47 24.51 3.78
N SER A 106 -8.27 24.77 4.29
CA SER A 106 -7.68 23.97 5.37
C SER A 106 -7.19 24.85 6.51
N LYS A 107 -7.35 24.32 7.73
CA LYS A 107 -6.98 24.96 8.99
C LYS A 107 -5.78 24.26 9.66
N ILE A 108 -5.07 23.39 8.94
CA ILE A 108 -3.89 22.71 9.48
C ILE A 108 -2.83 23.76 9.88
N PRO A 109 -2.39 23.80 11.16
CA PRO A 109 -1.34 24.70 11.60
C PRO A 109 -0.02 24.45 10.85
N ILE A 110 0.71 25.52 10.52
CA ILE A 110 2.03 25.44 9.85
C ILE A 110 3.04 26.23 10.67
N GLU A 111 3.78 25.60 11.56
CA GLU A 111 4.68 26.26 12.49
C GLU A 111 6.08 26.45 11.93
N VAL A 112 6.77 27.49 12.40
CA VAL A 112 8.17 27.78 12.09
C VAL A 112 8.90 27.87 13.42
N ARG A 113 9.92 27.02 13.64
CA ARG A 113 10.69 27.01 14.89
C ARG A 113 12.18 27.02 14.58
N ARG A 114 12.90 27.99 15.13
CA ARG A 114 14.37 28.09 15.07
C ARG A 114 14.95 28.01 13.64
N VAL A 115 14.23 28.52 12.65
CA VAL A 115 14.72 28.63 11.27
C VAL A 115 15.69 29.80 11.18
N LYS A 116 16.81 29.63 10.45
CA LYS A 116 17.78 30.72 10.29
C LYS A 116 17.14 31.90 9.55
N PRO A 117 17.45 33.16 9.93
CA PRO A 117 16.97 34.33 9.21
C PRO A 117 17.40 34.29 7.74
N ILE A 118 16.43 34.35 6.83
CA ILE A 118 16.61 34.33 5.39
C ILE A 118 15.59 35.26 4.74
N ASN A 119 15.94 35.79 3.57
CA ASN A 119 15.03 36.55 2.73
C ASN A 119 14.81 35.80 1.42
N LEU A 120 13.55 35.52 1.11
CA LEU A 120 13.15 34.66 0.01
C LEU A 120 12.29 35.42 -0.99
N THR A 121 12.55 35.17 -2.27
CA THR A 121 11.69 35.60 -3.36
C THR A 121 11.19 34.35 -4.07
N PHE A 122 9.88 34.15 -4.06
CA PHE A 122 9.22 33.08 -4.82
C PHE A 122 8.29 33.70 -5.84
N ASN A 123 8.39 33.21 -7.07
CA ASN A 123 7.41 33.46 -8.11
C ASN A 123 7.07 32.13 -8.76
N SER A 124 6.08 31.44 -8.20
CA SER A 124 5.57 30.20 -8.76
C SER A 124 4.09 30.32 -9.06
N LYS A 125 3.71 29.88 -10.26
CA LYS A 125 2.30 29.79 -10.68
C LYS A 125 1.71 28.41 -10.39
N ASN A 126 2.54 27.39 -10.18
CA ASN A 126 2.11 26.00 -10.04
C ASN A 126 3.12 25.17 -9.23
N SER A 127 3.32 25.53 -7.96
CA SER A 127 4.13 24.72 -7.03
C SER A 127 3.23 24.04 -6.01
N THR A 128 3.59 22.84 -5.58
CA THR A 128 2.90 22.21 -4.45
C THR A 128 3.27 22.90 -3.14
N VAL A 129 2.36 22.86 -2.16
CA VAL A 129 2.61 23.36 -0.80
C VAL A 129 3.89 22.74 -0.23
N ALA A 130 4.05 21.41 -0.35
CA ALA A 130 5.24 20.70 0.10
C ALA A 130 6.52 21.24 -0.54
N LYS A 131 6.53 21.51 -1.85
CA LYS A 131 7.72 22.04 -2.56
C LYS A 131 8.10 23.42 -2.05
N VAL A 132 7.11 24.31 -1.87
CA VAL A 132 7.36 25.66 -1.34
C VAL A 132 7.92 25.57 0.08
N LEU A 133 7.23 24.86 0.98
CA LEU A 133 7.62 24.76 2.38
C LEU A 133 8.95 24.04 2.58
N THR A 134 9.20 22.97 1.83
CA THR A 134 10.49 22.24 1.84
C THR A 134 11.63 23.13 1.36
N SER A 135 11.41 23.91 0.30
CA SER A 135 12.43 24.83 -0.21
C SER A 135 12.75 25.93 0.81
N THR A 136 11.71 26.52 1.39
CA THR A 136 11.85 27.52 2.47
C THR A 136 12.60 26.96 3.67
N ALA A 137 12.25 25.75 4.13
CA ALA A 137 12.91 25.10 5.25
C ALA A 137 14.39 24.83 4.95
N ARG A 138 14.70 24.24 3.79
CA ARG A 138 16.08 23.91 3.39
C ARG A 138 16.98 25.15 3.34
N LEU A 139 16.48 26.24 2.75
CA LEU A 139 17.23 27.51 2.67
C LEU A 139 17.48 28.10 4.07
N GLY A 140 16.58 27.87 5.02
CA GLY A 140 16.71 28.28 6.42
C GLY A 140 17.46 27.29 7.31
N ALA A 141 18.20 26.33 6.73
CA ALA A 141 18.89 25.25 7.43
C ALA A 141 17.97 24.43 8.37
N ALA A 142 16.74 24.20 7.91
CA ALA A 142 15.71 23.44 8.61
C ALA A 142 15.13 22.34 7.69
N GLN A 143 14.22 21.54 8.24
CA GLN A 143 13.47 20.52 7.52
C GLN A 143 11.97 20.76 7.67
N LEU A 144 11.20 20.34 6.66
CA LEU A 144 9.75 20.23 6.76
C LEU A 144 9.39 18.89 7.40
N TRP A 145 8.69 18.94 8.51
CA TRP A 145 8.12 17.80 9.22
C TRP A 145 6.61 17.80 9.00
N ILE A 146 6.06 16.63 8.68
CA ILE A 146 4.64 16.46 8.39
C ILE A 146 4.04 15.59 9.50
N PHE A 147 3.26 16.18 10.40
CA PHE A 147 2.57 15.44 11.45
C PHE A 147 1.09 15.27 11.10
N GLY A 148 0.39 14.40 11.84
CA GLY A 148 -1.04 14.15 11.61
C GLY A 148 -1.93 15.37 11.85
N ASP A 149 -1.47 16.31 12.67
CA ASP A 149 -2.24 17.46 13.13
C ASP A 149 -1.64 18.81 12.72
N HIS A 150 -0.36 18.87 12.34
CA HIS A 150 0.32 20.11 11.95
C HIS A 150 1.49 19.88 10.99
N LEU A 151 1.95 20.97 10.36
CA LEU A 151 3.21 21.04 9.62
C LEU A 151 4.21 21.86 10.42
N LEU A 152 5.48 21.46 10.40
CA LEU A 152 6.53 22.15 11.16
C LEU A 152 7.77 22.37 10.29
N LEU A 153 8.24 23.61 10.20
CA LEU A 153 9.53 23.97 9.62
C LEU A 153 10.53 24.19 10.75
N ALA A 154 11.41 23.21 10.98
CA ALA A 154 12.35 23.24 12.10
C ALA A 154 13.60 22.37 11.86
N PRO A 155 14.75 22.68 12.48
CA PRO A 155 15.85 21.74 12.57
C PRO A 155 15.49 20.57 13.51
N ALA A 156 16.12 19.41 13.35
CA ALA A 156 15.82 18.20 14.13
C ALA A 156 15.99 18.39 15.65
N GLU A 157 16.90 19.27 16.07
CA GLU A 157 17.13 19.59 17.49
C GLU A 157 15.94 20.32 18.13
N ALA A 158 15.11 20.99 17.33
CA ALA A 158 13.96 21.76 17.80
C ALA A 158 12.67 20.94 17.93
N LEU A 159 12.72 19.65 17.61
CA LEU A 159 11.60 18.73 17.77
C LEU A 159 11.34 18.42 19.25
N THR A 160 10.07 18.40 19.62
CA THR A 160 9.63 17.95 20.95
C THR A 160 9.81 16.43 21.10
N PRO A 161 9.82 15.89 22.33
CA PRO A 161 9.90 14.44 22.54
C PRO A 161 8.79 13.66 21.84
N ALA A 162 7.55 14.18 21.83
CA ALA A 162 6.41 13.55 21.18
C ALA A 162 6.54 13.55 19.63
N GLU A 163 7.07 14.65 19.07
CA GLU A 163 7.35 14.75 17.63
C GLU A 163 8.46 13.76 17.21
N LYS A 164 9.50 13.60 18.04
CA LYS A 164 10.57 12.60 17.81
C LYS A 164 10.04 11.17 17.88
N GLU A 165 9.13 10.88 18.82
CA GLU A 165 8.48 9.58 18.87
C GLU A 165 7.63 9.32 17.62
N SER A 166 6.87 10.33 17.18
CA SER A 166 6.05 10.25 15.96
C SER A 166 6.91 10.04 14.71
N GLN A 167 8.10 10.65 14.66
CA GLN A 167 9.09 10.39 13.62
C GLN A 167 9.56 8.93 13.63
N ASN A 168 9.91 8.38 14.79
CA ASN A 168 10.39 7.01 14.93
C ASN A 168 9.34 5.97 14.51
N LYS A 169 8.06 6.29 14.67
CA LYS A 169 6.93 5.47 14.19
C LYS A 169 6.61 5.67 12.69
N GLY A 170 7.45 6.41 11.96
CA GLY A 170 7.30 6.60 10.52
C GLY A 170 6.23 7.61 10.10
N PHE A 171 5.70 8.41 11.03
CA PHE A 171 4.62 9.37 10.73
C PHE A 171 5.11 10.70 10.15
N ALA A 172 6.42 11.02 10.21
CA ALA A 172 6.88 12.41 10.03
C ALA A 172 7.63 12.75 8.73
N ILE A 173 8.02 11.76 7.89
CA ILE A 173 9.00 11.97 6.80
C ILE A 173 8.48 11.49 5.44
N GLU A 174 8.78 12.27 4.39
CA GLU A 174 8.59 11.93 2.97
C GLU A 174 9.97 11.52 2.37
N GLY A 175 10.06 10.35 1.72
CA GLY A 175 11.20 9.98 0.87
C GLY A 175 12.43 9.35 1.52
N SER A 176 12.31 8.62 2.64
CA SER A 176 13.43 7.86 3.22
C SER A 176 13.24 6.34 3.04
N SER A 177 14.29 5.55 3.24
CA SER A 177 14.25 4.08 3.26
C SER A 177 13.29 3.49 4.31
N SER A 178 12.79 4.29 5.25
CA SER A 178 11.73 3.89 6.20
C SER A 178 10.31 3.92 5.59
N GLU A 179 10.15 4.38 4.35
CA GLU A 179 8.84 4.53 3.72
C GLU A 179 8.15 3.18 3.48
N LEU A 180 8.90 2.13 3.11
CA LEU A 180 8.35 0.78 2.96
C LEU A 180 7.84 0.21 4.29
N LEU A 181 8.59 0.44 5.37
CA LEU A 181 8.18 0.02 6.72
C LEU A 181 6.94 0.78 7.17
N ALA A 182 6.93 2.11 6.98
CA ALA A 182 5.79 2.96 7.29
C ALA A 182 4.54 2.58 6.48
N GLN A 183 4.69 2.22 5.20
CA GLN A 183 3.59 1.70 4.38
C GLN A 183 3.09 0.35 4.87
N SER A 184 3.97 -0.56 5.29
CA SER A 184 3.59 -1.85 5.87
C SER A 184 2.82 -1.67 7.19
N GLN A 185 3.30 -0.79 8.06
CA GLN A 185 2.65 -0.45 9.32
C GLN A 185 1.30 0.24 9.09
N LYS A 186 1.22 1.15 8.12
CA LYS A 186 -0.04 1.79 7.68
C LYS A 186 -1.04 0.75 7.19
N ARG A 187 -0.62 -0.17 6.31
CA ARG A 187 -1.48 -1.26 5.82
C ARG A 187 -1.99 -2.11 6.98
N LEU A 188 -1.10 -2.53 7.87
CA LEU A 188 -1.45 -3.32 9.05
C LEU A 188 -2.46 -2.61 9.94
N ALA A 189 -2.24 -1.33 10.23
CA ALA A 189 -3.11 -0.52 11.08
C ALA A 189 -4.52 -0.40 10.47
N TYR A 190 -4.61 -0.11 9.16
CA TYR A 190 -5.89 0.04 8.45
C TYR A 190 -6.64 -1.28 8.34
N SER A 191 -5.98 -2.35 7.88
CA SER A 191 -6.62 -3.65 7.74
C SER A 191 -7.11 -4.17 9.09
N SER A 192 -6.34 -3.96 10.16
CA SER A 192 -6.71 -4.39 11.51
C SER A 192 -7.87 -3.57 12.07
N PHE A 193 -7.90 -2.26 11.83
CA PHE A 193 -8.99 -1.38 12.24
C PHE A 193 -10.31 -1.80 11.58
N ILE A 194 -10.31 -1.95 10.25
CA ILE A 194 -11.47 -2.38 9.48
C ILE A 194 -11.91 -3.78 9.90
N ALA A 195 -10.94 -4.69 10.11
CA ALA A 195 -11.26 -6.03 10.59
C ALA A 195 -11.91 -6.02 11.97
N ASN A 196 -11.51 -5.11 12.87
CA ASN A 196 -12.15 -4.97 14.19
C ASN A 196 -13.59 -4.48 14.08
N GLU A 197 -13.91 -3.53 13.19
CA GLU A 197 -15.30 -3.11 12.96
C GLU A 197 -16.17 -4.26 12.41
N LEU A 198 -15.57 -5.14 11.63
CA LEU A 198 -16.22 -6.30 11.01
C LEU A 198 -16.39 -7.50 11.95
N LYS A 199 -15.66 -7.58 13.08
CA LYS A 199 -15.63 -8.77 13.96
C LYS A 199 -17.00 -9.14 14.54
N ASP A 200 -17.86 -8.15 14.74
CA ASP A 200 -19.19 -8.34 15.31
C ASP A 200 -20.25 -8.69 14.24
N LEU A 201 -19.88 -8.61 12.95
CA LEU A 201 -20.76 -8.92 11.83
C LEU A 201 -20.57 -10.38 11.42
N LYS A 202 -21.48 -11.24 11.88
CA LYS A 202 -21.52 -12.64 11.45
C LYS A 202 -22.06 -12.71 10.01
N PRO A 203 -21.48 -13.55 9.13
CA PRO A 203 -22.01 -13.74 7.80
C PRO A 203 -23.38 -14.44 7.86
N ASP A 204 -24.36 -13.94 7.10
CA ASP A 204 -25.65 -14.61 6.93
C ASP A 204 -25.61 -15.65 5.79
N ALA A 205 -26.56 -16.59 5.76
CA ALA A 205 -26.66 -17.62 4.74
C ALA A 205 -26.89 -17.04 3.32
N ASP A 206 -27.57 -15.90 3.24
CA ASP A 206 -27.79 -15.19 1.97
C ASP A 206 -26.51 -14.51 1.45
N ASP A 207 -25.60 -14.11 2.36
CA ASP A 207 -24.30 -13.55 1.99
C ASP A 207 -23.39 -14.59 1.34
N LEU A 208 -23.45 -15.84 1.82
CA LEU A 208 -22.70 -16.96 1.24
C LEU A 208 -23.15 -17.26 -0.19
N LYS A 209 -24.46 -17.27 -0.45
CA LYS A 209 -25.01 -17.42 -1.81
C LYS A 209 -24.63 -16.24 -2.71
N GLY A 210 -24.67 -15.02 -2.17
CA GLY A 210 -24.22 -13.81 -2.86
C GLY A 210 -22.73 -13.88 -3.25
N ARG A 211 -21.89 -14.42 -2.36
CA ARG A 211 -20.46 -14.61 -2.60
C ARG A 211 -20.17 -15.64 -3.70
N GLU A 212 -20.89 -16.76 -3.69
CA GLU A 212 -20.78 -17.80 -4.73
C GLU A 212 -21.20 -17.29 -6.11
N THR A 213 -22.29 -16.53 -6.17
CA THR A 213 -22.81 -15.96 -7.43
C THR A 213 -21.91 -14.87 -8.02
N ARG A 214 -21.20 -14.11 -7.18
CA ARG A 214 -20.17 -13.13 -7.58
C ARG A 214 -18.87 -13.77 -8.06
N GLY A 215 -18.78 -15.10 -8.16
CA GLY A 215 -17.57 -15.76 -8.61
C GLY A 215 -16.35 -15.49 -7.72
N ALA A 216 -16.56 -15.04 -6.48
CA ALA A 216 -15.51 -14.82 -5.50
C ALA A 216 -14.93 -16.19 -5.14
N ARG A 217 -13.93 -16.63 -5.92
CA ARG A 217 -13.13 -17.84 -5.68
C ARG A 217 -12.17 -17.63 -4.51
N SER A 218 -12.68 -17.07 -3.43
CA SER A 218 -11.92 -16.85 -2.23
C SER A 218 -11.68 -18.21 -1.57
N ILE A 219 -10.42 -18.49 -1.27
CA ILE A 219 -9.91 -19.86 -1.02
C ILE A 219 -10.25 -20.33 0.41
N GLY A 220 -10.93 -19.52 1.23
CA GLY A 220 -11.28 -19.93 2.58
C GLY A 220 -12.54 -19.30 3.17
N PRO A 221 -12.83 -19.66 4.44
CA PRO A 221 -14.13 -19.43 5.07
C PRO A 221 -14.40 -17.93 5.21
N LEU A 222 -15.64 -17.53 4.91
CA LEU A 222 -16.11 -16.19 5.19
C LEU A 222 -16.25 -16.03 6.71
N LEU A 223 -15.56 -15.04 7.28
CA LEU A 223 -15.56 -14.76 8.71
C LEU A 223 -16.47 -13.58 9.06
N ALA A 224 -16.61 -12.63 8.14
CA ALA A 224 -17.49 -11.47 8.25
C ALA A 224 -17.80 -10.91 6.84
N ASN A 225 -18.98 -10.31 6.67
CA ASN A 225 -19.37 -9.61 5.44
C ASN A 225 -20.15 -8.34 5.78
N THR A 226 -19.95 -7.30 4.97
CA THR A 226 -20.71 -6.06 5.02
C THR A 226 -20.67 -5.37 3.66
N THR A 227 -21.32 -4.21 3.56
CA THR A 227 -21.18 -3.31 2.41
C THR A 227 -20.39 -2.07 2.78
N PHE A 228 -19.72 -1.46 1.80
CA PHE A 228 -18.92 -0.24 2.02
C PHE A 228 -19.71 0.85 2.77
N SER A 229 -20.99 1.06 2.45
CA SER A 229 -21.83 2.05 3.13
C SER A 229 -22.14 1.74 4.60
N GLN A 230 -21.99 0.50 5.04
CA GLN A 230 -22.24 0.08 6.42
C GLN A 230 -21.00 0.24 7.33
N LEU A 231 -19.82 0.43 6.74
CA LEU A 231 -18.59 0.77 7.49
C LEU A 231 -18.67 2.19 8.06
N SER A 232 -17.94 2.45 9.15
CA SER A 232 -17.80 3.82 9.66
C SER A 232 -17.14 4.74 8.62
N PRO A 233 -17.38 6.06 8.66
CA PRO A 233 -16.72 6.99 7.75
C PRO A 233 -15.18 6.91 7.78
N ASP A 234 -14.60 6.61 8.93
CA ASP A 234 -13.15 6.44 9.08
C ASP A 234 -12.68 5.13 8.44
N ALA A 235 -13.40 4.02 8.65
CA ALA A 235 -13.11 2.75 7.97
C ALA A 235 -13.26 2.85 6.45
N GLN A 236 -14.29 3.55 5.96
CA GLN A 236 -14.46 3.86 4.55
C GLN A 236 -13.25 4.61 3.98
N ALA A 237 -12.77 5.64 4.70
CA ALA A 237 -11.61 6.42 4.28
C ALA A 237 -10.31 5.60 4.32
N MET A 238 -10.07 4.80 5.37
CA MET A 238 -8.92 3.90 5.47
C MET A 238 -8.92 2.88 4.33
N LEU A 239 -10.09 2.38 3.95
CA LEU A 239 -10.23 1.42 2.87
C LEU A 239 -9.93 2.03 1.50
N GLN A 240 -10.34 3.28 1.27
CA GLN A 240 -9.96 4.03 0.07
C GLN A 240 -8.46 4.27 0.01
N GLU A 241 -7.83 4.55 1.15
CA GLU A 241 -6.37 4.69 1.21
C GLU A 241 -5.65 3.35 0.99
N LEU A 242 -6.15 2.22 1.50
CA LEU A 242 -5.60 0.89 1.18
C LEU A 242 -5.64 0.59 -0.32
N LEU A 243 -6.75 0.93 -0.97
CA LEU A 243 -6.91 0.77 -2.41
C LEU A 243 -5.93 1.66 -3.18
N ASN A 244 -5.79 2.94 -2.79
CA ASN A 244 -4.84 3.88 -3.38
C ASN A 244 -3.38 3.42 -3.22
N LEU A 245 -2.99 2.94 -2.02
CA LEU A 245 -1.66 2.37 -1.77
C LEU A 245 -1.37 1.18 -2.68
N THR A 246 -2.38 0.35 -2.91
CA THR A 246 -2.27 -0.83 -3.75
C THR A 246 -2.16 -0.45 -5.22
N ALA A 247 -3.00 0.47 -5.71
CA ALA A 247 -2.94 0.98 -7.07
C ALA A 247 -1.60 1.66 -7.40
N ASN A 248 -1.08 2.48 -6.47
CA ASN A 248 0.20 3.17 -6.65
C ASN A 248 1.40 2.20 -6.70
N GLY A 249 1.35 1.09 -5.95
CA GLY A 249 2.38 0.05 -6.03
C GLY A 249 2.41 -0.66 -7.38
N LEU A 250 1.25 -0.78 -8.04
CA LEU A 250 1.10 -1.46 -9.33
C LEU A 250 1.35 -0.59 -10.55
N SER A 251 1.43 0.75 -10.41
CA SER A 251 1.71 1.64 -11.54
C SER A 251 3.05 1.35 -12.23
N SER A 252 3.92 0.54 -11.61
CA SER A 252 5.14 -0.01 -12.21
C SER A 252 4.93 -1.25 -13.10
N SER A 253 3.77 -1.91 -12.99
CA SER A 253 3.40 -3.15 -13.69
C SER A 253 2.12 -2.92 -14.50
N HIS A 254 2.27 -2.74 -15.82
CA HIS A 254 1.27 -2.65 -16.92
C HIS A 254 -0.18 -3.17 -16.68
N LEU A 255 -0.91 -2.67 -15.68
CA LEU A 255 -2.34 -2.90 -15.50
C LEU A 255 -3.11 -1.69 -16.04
N PRO A 256 -3.63 -1.73 -17.28
CA PRO A 256 -4.45 -0.65 -17.80
C PRO A 256 -5.75 -0.54 -16.98
N GLY A 257 -6.02 0.64 -16.43
CA GLY A 257 -7.34 0.99 -15.87
C GLY A 257 -7.47 1.11 -14.35
N THR A 258 -6.39 1.06 -13.56
CA THR A 258 -6.48 1.19 -12.08
C THR A 258 -6.59 2.64 -11.58
N SER A 259 -6.50 3.63 -12.48
CA SER A 259 -6.32 5.04 -12.11
C SER A 259 -7.54 5.72 -11.46
N ASN A 260 -8.70 5.05 -11.39
CA ASN A 260 -9.92 5.57 -10.76
C ASN A 260 -10.75 4.44 -10.14
N LEU A 261 -10.14 3.63 -9.26
CA LEU A 261 -10.90 2.65 -8.49
C LEU A 261 -11.58 3.37 -7.30
N SER A 262 -12.91 3.42 -7.34
CA SER A 262 -13.74 4.00 -6.28
C SER A 262 -14.79 2.99 -5.84
N PHE A 263 -15.16 3.02 -4.56
CA PHE A 263 -16.22 2.17 -4.04
C PHE A 263 -17.60 2.70 -4.41
N SER A 264 -18.49 1.80 -4.79
CA SER A 264 -19.94 2.04 -4.72
C SER A 264 -20.46 1.72 -3.31
N ALA A 265 -21.59 2.29 -2.89
CA ALA A 265 -22.19 2.02 -1.58
C ALA A 265 -22.39 0.51 -1.33
N ASN A 266 -22.80 -0.23 -2.36
CA ASN A 266 -23.11 -1.66 -2.30
C ASN A 266 -21.88 -2.57 -2.50
N THR A 267 -20.66 -2.00 -2.50
CA THR A 267 -19.45 -2.81 -2.69
C THR A 267 -19.29 -3.75 -1.50
N PRO A 268 -19.20 -5.08 -1.71
CA PRO A 268 -18.99 -6.04 -0.63
C PRO A 268 -17.60 -5.88 -0.01
N VAL A 269 -17.54 -5.92 1.32
CA VAL A 269 -16.30 -5.91 2.11
C VAL A 269 -16.33 -7.12 3.04
N GLU A 270 -15.37 -8.02 2.88
CA GLU A 270 -15.37 -9.35 3.50
C GLU A 270 -14.09 -9.58 4.32
N ILE A 271 -14.19 -10.29 5.44
CA ILE A 271 -13.02 -10.95 6.06
C ILE A 271 -13.07 -12.43 5.69
N ILE A 272 -11.95 -12.93 5.19
CA ILE A 272 -11.80 -14.33 4.81
C ILE A 272 -10.69 -14.97 5.64
N GLY A 273 -10.86 -16.24 5.99
CA GLY A 273 -9.75 -17.10 6.34
C GLY A 273 -8.97 -17.44 5.07
N ALA A 274 -7.66 -17.33 5.10
CA ALA A 274 -6.75 -17.77 4.04
C ALA A 274 -5.73 -18.74 4.63
N THR A 275 -5.24 -19.67 3.82
CA THR A 275 -4.05 -20.46 4.17
C THR A 275 -2.90 -19.98 3.30
N THR A 276 -1.93 -19.32 3.91
CA THR A 276 -0.70 -18.89 3.23
C THR A 276 0.38 -19.95 3.42
N GLY A 277 1.49 -19.85 2.69
CA GLY A 277 2.67 -20.70 2.91
C GLY A 277 3.23 -20.64 4.35
N ASN A 278 2.83 -19.63 5.14
CA ASN A 278 3.20 -19.44 6.54
C ASN A 278 2.12 -19.92 7.54
N GLY A 279 1.06 -20.58 7.06
CA GLY A 279 -0.06 -21.05 7.87
C GLY A 279 -1.37 -20.28 7.67
N PRO A 280 -2.40 -20.55 8.50
CA PRO A 280 -3.68 -19.85 8.44
C PRO A 280 -3.48 -18.36 8.78
N SER A 281 -4.02 -17.49 7.94
CA SER A 281 -4.04 -16.04 8.14
C SER A 281 -5.38 -15.47 7.72
N ASN A 282 -5.84 -14.42 8.40
CA ASN A 282 -7.05 -13.72 8.00
C ASN A 282 -6.69 -12.63 6.99
N GLN A 283 -7.54 -12.43 5.99
CA GLN A 283 -7.39 -11.37 4.99
C GLN A 283 -8.67 -10.55 4.91
N LEU A 284 -8.51 -9.24 4.80
CA LEU A 284 -9.55 -8.32 4.36
C LEU A 284 -9.62 -8.41 2.84
N GLU A 285 -10.79 -8.69 2.28
CA GLU A 285 -11.03 -8.86 0.85
C GLU A 285 -12.14 -7.93 0.36
N ILE A 286 -11.95 -7.35 -0.82
CA ILE A 286 -12.95 -6.53 -1.49
C ILE A 286 -13.02 -6.91 -2.95
N VAL A 287 -14.25 -6.97 -3.47
CA VAL A 287 -14.52 -7.23 -4.88
C VAL A 287 -15.05 -5.95 -5.52
N LEU A 288 -14.29 -5.42 -6.48
CA LEU A 288 -14.67 -4.29 -7.32
C LEU A 288 -15.09 -4.78 -8.71
N ALA A 289 -16.29 -4.39 -9.13
CA ALA A 289 -16.70 -4.53 -10.51
C ALA A 289 -16.03 -3.41 -11.35
N GLY A 290 -15.17 -3.81 -12.27
CA GLY A 290 -14.57 -2.93 -13.28
C GLY A 290 -15.46 -2.77 -14.51
N SER A 291 -15.09 -1.83 -15.38
CA SER A 291 -15.71 -1.67 -16.70
C SER A 291 -15.61 -2.97 -17.51
N ASN A 292 -16.66 -3.34 -18.24
CA ASN A 292 -16.78 -4.57 -19.04
C ASN A 292 -16.98 -5.89 -18.27
N LYS A 293 -17.65 -5.85 -17.10
CA LYS A 293 -17.91 -7.04 -16.26
C LYS A 293 -16.65 -7.74 -15.77
N SER A 294 -15.49 -7.07 -15.79
CA SER A 294 -14.29 -7.57 -15.12
C SER A 294 -14.47 -7.43 -13.62
N GLU A 295 -14.13 -8.45 -12.83
CA GLU A 295 -14.13 -8.34 -11.37
C GLU A 295 -12.69 -8.35 -10.87
N TRP A 296 -12.38 -7.38 -10.01
CA TRP A 296 -11.09 -7.21 -9.37
C TRP A 296 -11.24 -7.43 -7.88
N THR A 297 -10.56 -8.44 -7.39
CA THR A 297 -10.49 -8.76 -5.98
C THR A 297 -9.19 -8.23 -5.41
N PHE A 298 -9.29 -7.39 -4.39
CA PHE A 298 -8.16 -6.87 -3.63
C PHE A 298 -8.17 -7.55 -2.27
N SER A 299 -7.03 -8.11 -1.85
CA SER A 299 -6.89 -8.66 -0.51
C SER A 299 -5.67 -8.12 0.22
N TRP A 300 -5.86 -7.84 1.51
CA TRP A 300 -4.82 -7.38 2.43
C TRP A 300 -4.83 -8.29 3.65
N GLY A 301 -3.70 -8.93 3.96
CA GLY A 301 -3.60 -9.69 5.20
C GLY A 301 -3.64 -8.78 6.41
N LEU A 302 -4.21 -9.32 7.49
CA LEU A 302 -4.16 -8.67 8.81
C LEU A 302 -2.75 -8.72 9.44
N ASP A 303 -1.76 -9.23 8.70
CA ASP A 303 -0.33 -9.15 9.02
C ASP A 303 0.35 -7.92 8.39
N GLY A 304 -0.36 -7.14 7.55
CA GLY A 304 0.12 -5.93 6.91
C GLY A 304 1.18 -6.12 5.83
N THR A 305 1.60 -7.37 5.59
CA THR A 305 2.66 -7.70 4.64
C THR A 305 2.14 -8.38 3.39
N SER A 306 1.02 -9.09 3.50
CA SER A 306 0.40 -9.77 2.37
C SER A 306 -0.59 -8.83 1.67
N THR A 307 -0.36 -8.61 0.38
CA THR A 307 -1.31 -7.95 -0.51
C THR A 307 -1.44 -8.76 -1.78
N SER A 308 -2.67 -9.06 -2.20
CA SER A 308 -2.91 -9.77 -3.45
C SER A 308 -4.01 -9.11 -4.26
N ILE A 309 -3.91 -9.25 -5.57
CA ILE A 309 -4.89 -8.72 -6.51
C ILE A 309 -5.19 -9.81 -7.50
N ARG A 310 -6.47 -10.11 -7.67
CA ARG A 310 -6.95 -11.12 -8.62
C ARG A 310 -7.95 -10.45 -9.53
N GLY A 311 -7.70 -10.47 -10.83
CA GLY A 311 -8.62 -9.97 -11.84
C GLY A 311 -9.12 -11.12 -12.70
N THR A 312 -10.41 -11.14 -13.00
CA THR A 312 -10.93 -11.89 -14.15
C THR A 312 -11.05 -10.92 -15.33
N THR A 313 -10.10 -10.97 -16.27
CA THR A 313 -10.41 -10.48 -17.61
C THR A 313 -11.48 -11.41 -18.19
N PRO A 314 -12.56 -10.88 -18.79
CA PRO A 314 -13.45 -11.70 -19.59
C PRO A 314 -12.58 -12.48 -20.57
N GLY A 315 -12.54 -13.81 -20.44
CA GLY A 315 -11.87 -14.64 -21.44
C GLY A 315 -12.46 -14.30 -22.80
N PRO A 316 -11.69 -14.41 -23.90
CA PRO A 316 -12.26 -14.26 -25.24
C PRO A 316 -13.50 -15.14 -25.28
N THR A 317 -14.66 -14.55 -25.57
CA THR A 317 -15.91 -15.28 -25.76
C THR A 317 -15.60 -16.36 -26.77
N ARG A 318 -15.46 -17.60 -26.28
CA ARG A 318 -15.29 -18.76 -27.16
C ARG A 318 -16.49 -18.69 -28.09
N PRO A 319 -16.31 -18.56 -29.42
CA PRO A 319 -17.44 -18.49 -30.34
C PRO A 319 -18.30 -19.71 -30.04
N THR A 320 -19.54 -19.45 -29.61
CA THR A 320 -20.53 -20.47 -29.33
C THR A 320 -20.65 -21.26 -30.62
N GLN A 321 -20.17 -22.50 -30.61
CA GLN A 321 -20.32 -23.38 -31.76
C GLN A 321 -21.82 -23.44 -32.07
N PRO A 322 -22.26 -23.05 -33.29
CA PRO A 322 -23.68 -22.98 -33.61
C PRO A 322 -24.29 -24.36 -33.35
N SER A 323 -25.34 -24.38 -32.53
CA SER A 323 -26.09 -25.60 -32.25
C SER A 323 -26.63 -26.14 -33.58
N PRO A 324 -26.48 -27.43 -33.88
CA PRO A 324 -26.98 -28.00 -35.12
C PRO A 324 -28.50 -27.79 -35.18
N PRO A 325 -29.06 -27.49 -36.37
CA PRO A 325 -30.49 -27.25 -36.51
C PRO A 325 -31.29 -28.48 -36.07
N LYS A 326 -32.17 -28.29 -35.08
CA LYS A 326 -33.20 -29.27 -34.73
C LYS A 326 -34.21 -29.33 -35.87
N GLY A 327 -34.04 -30.26 -36.79
CA GLY A 327 -34.97 -30.43 -37.90
C GLY A 327 -34.45 -31.34 -39.00
N GLY A 328 -34.00 -32.56 -38.66
CA GLY A 328 -33.82 -33.61 -39.65
C GLY A 328 -35.16 -34.27 -39.92
N LEU A 329 -35.80 -33.94 -41.05
CA LEU A 329 -36.89 -34.74 -41.61
C LEU A 329 -36.31 -36.11 -42.03
N PRO A 330 -37.02 -37.23 -41.81
CA PRO A 330 -36.57 -38.53 -42.29
C PRO A 330 -36.57 -38.52 -43.83
N LEU A 331 -35.41 -38.79 -44.41
CA LEU A 331 -35.24 -38.98 -45.84
C LEU A 331 -35.87 -40.33 -46.20
N ASP A 332 -37.04 -40.28 -46.84
CA ASP A 332 -37.71 -41.44 -47.42
C ASP A 332 -36.95 -41.87 -48.69
N LEU A 333 -36.40 -43.08 -48.69
CA LEU A 333 -35.64 -43.70 -49.79
C LEU A 333 -36.45 -44.83 -50.41
N SER A 334 -37.71 -44.59 -50.74
CA SER A 334 -38.51 -45.49 -51.55
C SER A 334 -38.71 -44.91 -52.97
N ALA A 335 -37.75 -45.22 -53.86
CA ALA A 335 -37.93 -45.10 -55.30
C ALA A 335 -37.20 -46.25 -56.02
N ASP A 336 -38.04 -47.19 -56.45
CA ASP A 336 -37.97 -48.20 -57.51
C ASP A 336 -36.63 -48.58 -58.18
N LYS A 337 -36.39 -49.90 -58.19
CA LYS A 337 -35.63 -50.59 -59.24
C LYS A 337 -36.61 -51.12 -60.29
N SER A 338 -36.43 -50.69 -61.53
CA SER A 338 -36.76 -51.49 -62.73
C SER A 338 -35.67 -52.49 -63.04
#